data_AF-A0A7S6US73-F1
#
_entry.id   AF-A0A7S6US73-F1
#
_cell.length_a   1.000
_cell.length_b   1.000
_cell.length_c   1.000
_cell.angle_alpha   90.00
_cell.angle_beta   90.00
_cell.angle_gamma   90.00
#
_symmetry.space_group_name_H-M   'P 1'
#
loop_
_entity.id
_entity.type
_entity.pdbx_description
1 polymer ?
#
loop_
_entity_poly.entity_id
_entity_poly.type
_entity_poly.pdbx_seq_one_letter_code
_entity_poly.pdbx_strand_id
1 'polypeptide(L)'
;MAIDLTTVPLHAARWTAAIRVFVVVPALLAALVVSHRPARHAWLTPAVFLAATVTGCGTVAIVVVALAMGVPLPYEGTLLLPIVFYLLIGLPWWWALAANLLALVMFLVLVPLVQPDRLVLSYQLSYMVLANVIGACAGYALEHRARTNFLIAGVLSELAERDGLTGIHNRRSFNEHLQRAWAQAFREGGSVGLALIDVDHFKHGGRDCVVVLLNPDMEELSFPTGREALAAPAAPRPGGGSARKR
;
A
#
# COMPACT_ATOMS: atom_id res chain seq x y z
N MET A 1 29.80 -6.68 11.27
CA MET A 1 30.83 -7.73 11.23
C MET A 1 32.21 -7.17 11.54
N ALA A 2 32.71 -6.16 10.81
CA ALA A 2 33.96 -5.47 11.20
C ALA A 2 33.85 -4.80 12.57
N ILE A 3 32.72 -4.16 12.85
CA ILE A 3 32.46 -3.51 14.15
C ILE A 3 32.43 -4.54 15.29
N ASP A 4 31.79 -5.71 15.13
CA ASP A 4 31.70 -6.73 16.19
C ASP A 4 33.07 -7.31 16.56
N LEU A 5 33.98 -7.47 15.58
CA LEU A 5 35.36 -7.91 15.83
C LEU A 5 36.17 -6.89 16.63
N THR A 6 35.79 -5.62 16.57
CA THR A 6 36.46 -4.52 17.30
C THR A 6 35.82 -4.22 18.66
N THR A 7 34.54 -4.54 18.87
CA THR A 7 33.79 -4.18 20.08
C THR A 7 33.48 -5.37 21.00
N VAL A 8 33.50 -6.60 20.48
CA VAL A 8 33.09 -7.81 21.20
C VAL A 8 34.29 -8.75 21.38
N PRO A 9 34.44 -9.40 22.55
CA PRO A 9 35.49 -10.40 22.76
C PRO A 9 35.45 -11.51 21.69
N LEU A 10 36.62 -11.95 21.22
CA LEU A 10 36.78 -12.91 20.11
C LEU A 10 35.95 -14.19 20.23
N HIS A 11 35.73 -14.69 21.45
CA HIS A 11 34.92 -15.89 21.68
C HIS A 11 33.43 -15.65 21.42
N ALA A 12 32.88 -14.53 21.92
CA ALA A 12 31.48 -14.16 21.67
C ALA A 12 31.27 -13.69 20.22
N ALA A 13 32.24 -12.97 19.65
CA ALA A 13 32.20 -12.50 18.26
C ALA A 13 32.08 -13.66 17.25
N ARG A 14 32.71 -14.82 17.51
CA ARG A 14 32.59 -16.00 16.64
C ARG A 14 31.16 -16.53 16.57
N TRP A 15 30.49 -16.65 17.71
CA TRP A 15 29.10 -17.13 17.77
C TRP A 15 28.12 -16.14 17.14
N THR A 16 28.26 -14.85 17.47
CA THR A 16 27.37 -13.82 16.92
C THR A 16 27.58 -13.63 15.41
N ALA A 17 28.82 -13.70 14.93
CA ALA A 17 29.13 -13.68 13.50
C ALA A 17 28.63 -14.93 12.78
N ALA A 18 28.75 -16.12 13.39
CA ALA A 18 28.23 -17.35 12.81
C ALA A 18 26.71 -17.27 12.60
N ILE A 19 25.95 -16.81 13.59
CA ILE A 19 24.49 -16.64 13.44
C ILE A 19 24.18 -15.65 12.31
N ARG A 20 24.90 -14.52 12.20
CA ARG A 20 24.66 -13.56 11.11
C ARG A 20 24.97 -14.14 9.73
N VAL A 21 26.11 -14.80 9.56
CA VAL A 21 26.59 -15.30 8.26
C VAL A 21 25.83 -16.54 7.80
N PHE A 22 25.45 -17.43 8.73
CA PHE A 22 24.82 -18.70 8.38
C PHE A 22 23.29 -18.71 8.50
N VAL A 23 22.70 -17.75 9.22
CA VAL A 23 21.25 -17.70 9.43
C VAL A 23 20.64 -16.44 8.81
N VAL A 24 21.12 -15.26 9.19
CA VAL A 24 20.50 -13.99 8.77
C VAL A 24 20.79 -13.67 7.30
N VAL A 25 22.06 -13.69 6.89
CA VAL A 25 22.47 -13.35 5.52
C VAL A 25 21.85 -14.30 4.49
N PRO A 26 21.86 -15.64 4.68
CA PRO A 26 21.25 -16.56 3.72
C PRO A 26 19.74 -16.39 3.62
N ALA A 27 19.05 -16.08 4.73
CA ALA A 27 17.62 -15.80 4.72
C ALA A 27 17.29 -14.55 3.89
N LEU A 28 18.07 -13.47 4.04
CA LEU A 28 17.91 -12.25 3.25
C LEU A 28 18.24 -12.47 1.76
N LEU A 29 19.32 -13.20 1.46
CA LEU A 29 19.68 -13.55 0.08
C LEU A 29 18.61 -14.42 -0.58
N ALA A 30 18.04 -15.38 0.14
CA ALA A 30 16.94 -16.20 -0.36
C ALA A 30 15.73 -15.35 -0.70
N ALA A 31 15.35 -14.40 0.18
CA ALA A 31 14.26 -13.46 -0.08
C ALA A 31 14.55 -12.59 -1.32
N LEU A 32 15.80 -12.12 -1.48
CA LEU A 32 16.22 -11.31 -2.64
C LEU A 32 16.15 -12.08 -3.95
N VAL A 33 16.61 -13.34 -3.97
CA VAL A 33 16.55 -14.22 -5.14
C VAL A 33 15.11 -14.51 -5.54
N VAL A 34 14.22 -14.73 -4.57
CA VAL A 34 12.78 -14.91 -4.83
C VAL A 34 12.16 -13.62 -5.40
N SER A 35 12.60 -12.45 -4.93
CA SER A 35 12.13 -11.15 -5.43
C SER A 35 12.48 -10.89 -6.89
N HIS A 36 13.61 -11.41 -7.39
CA HIS A 36 14.04 -11.21 -8.79
C HIS A 36 13.38 -12.16 -9.80
N ARG A 37 12.53 -13.09 -9.34
CA ARG A 37 11.86 -14.09 -10.20
C ARG A 37 10.41 -13.63 -10.48
N PRO A 38 10.12 -12.96 -11.61
CA PRO A 38 8.81 -12.35 -11.89
C PRO A 38 7.64 -13.35 -11.94
N ALA A 39 7.93 -14.63 -12.17
CA ALA A 39 6.90 -15.69 -12.29
C ALA A 39 6.30 -16.19 -10.96
N ARG A 40 6.69 -15.64 -9.79
CA ARG A 40 6.30 -16.21 -8.48
C ARG A 40 5.90 -15.17 -7.42
N HIS A 41 5.16 -14.13 -7.78
CA HIS A 41 4.61 -13.17 -6.81
C HIS A 41 3.84 -13.83 -5.65
N ALA A 42 3.17 -14.96 -5.90
CA ALA A 42 2.47 -15.73 -4.86
C ALA A 42 3.39 -16.33 -3.78
N TRP A 43 4.65 -16.62 -4.10
CA TRP A 43 5.62 -17.21 -3.17
C TRP A 43 6.49 -16.16 -2.47
N LEU A 44 6.41 -14.90 -2.91
CA LEU A 44 7.23 -13.82 -2.35
C LEU A 44 6.85 -13.52 -0.89
N THR A 45 5.55 -13.36 -0.61
CA THR A 45 5.06 -13.06 0.75
C THR A 45 5.45 -14.12 1.78
N PRO A 46 5.21 -15.43 1.57
CA PRO A 46 5.64 -16.44 2.54
C PRO A 46 7.16 -16.56 2.66
N ALA A 47 7.92 -16.38 1.57
CA ALA A 47 9.38 -16.40 1.62
C ALA A 47 9.96 -15.24 2.44
N VAL A 48 9.44 -14.02 2.25
CA VAL A 48 9.84 -12.83 3.01
C VAL A 48 9.42 -12.96 4.47
N PHE A 49 8.24 -13.50 4.76
CA PHE A 49 7.80 -13.79 6.13
C PHE A 49 8.74 -14.78 6.84
N LEU A 50 9.12 -15.87 6.16
CA LEU A 50 10.06 -16.84 6.71
C LEU A 50 11.42 -16.18 6.97
N ALA A 51 11.94 -15.40 6.02
CA ALA A 51 13.20 -14.70 6.18
C ALA A 51 13.17 -13.67 7.32
N ALA A 52 12.07 -12.93 7.48
CA ALA A 52 11.88 -12.00 8.58
C ALA A 52 11.85 -12.74 9.93
N THR A 53 11.10 -13.84 10.03
CA THR A 53 11.02 -14.66 11.24
C THR A 53 12.39 -15.21 11.64
N VAL A 54 13.12 -15.77 10.68
CA VAL A 54 14.48 -16.30 10.90
C VAL A 54 15.44 -15.19 11.35
N THR A 55 15.35 -14.00 10.74
CA THR A 55 16.15 -12.84 11.12
C THR A 55 15.81 -12.32 12.52
N GLY A 56 14.52 -12.32 12.88
CA GLY A 56 14.02 -11.93 14.20
C GLY A 56 14.54 -12.84 15.29
N CYS A 57 14.26 -14.14 15.16
CA CYS A 57 14.73 -15.16 16.11
C CYS A 57 16.25 -15.22 16.18
N GLY A 58 16.94 -15.13 15.03
CA GLY A 58 18.40 -15.09 14.98
C GLY A 58 19.00 -13.91 15.72
N THR A 59 18.38 -12.73 15.62
CA THR A 59 18.86 -11.53 16.34
C THR A 59 18.64 -11.64 17.85
N VAL A 60 17.51 -12.19 18.29
CA VAL A 60 17.27 -12.47 19.72
C VAL A 60 18.26 -13.52 20.23
N ALA A 61 18.53 -14.57 19.46
CA ALA A 61 19.52 -15.59 19.81
C ALA A 61 20.93 -15.00 19.98
N ILE A 62 21.34 -14.04 19.12
CA ILE A 62 22.61 -13.31 19.26
C ILE A 62 22.70 -12.61 20.62
N VAL A 63 21.64 -11.91 21.03
CA VAL A 63 21.61 -11.21 22.33
C VAL A 63 21.72 -12.21 23.47
N VAL A 64 20.90 -13.28 23.45
CA VAL A 64 20.87 -14.29 24.51
C VAL A 64 22.21 -15.00 24.66
N VAL A 65 22.81 -15.44 23.55
CA VAL A 65 24.13 -16.11 23.55
C VAL A 65 25.20 -15.20 24.11
N ALA A 66 25.19 -13.92 23.77
CA ALA A 66 26.22 -13.01 24.24
C ALA A 66 26.06 -12.62 25.71
N LEU A 67 24.82 -12.41 26.17
CA LEU A 67 24.54 -12.24 27.59
C LEU A 67 24.95 -13.48 28.40
N ALA A 68 24.75 -14.68 27.85
CA ALA A 68 25.14 -15.93 28.50
C ALA A 68 26.66 -16.08 28.64
N MET A 69 27.43 -15.39 27.80
CA MET A 69 28.89 -15.29 27.90
C MET A 69 29.34 -14.12 28.78
N GLY A 70 28.43 -13.41 29.44
CA GLY A 70 28.73 -12.26 30.29
C GLY A 70 29.17 -11.02 29.51
N VAL A 71 28.91 -10.96 28.20
CA VAL A 71 29.28 -9.82 27.36
C VAL A 71 28.07 -8.89 27.22
N PRO A 72 28.11 -7.66 27.76
CA PRO A 72 27.04 -6.69 27.60
C PRO A 72 27.09 -6.13 26.18
N LEU A 73 26.41 -6.78 25.22
CA LEU A 73 26.21 -6.19 23.90
C LEU A 73 25.18 -5.07 23.93
N PRO A 74 25.38 -3.98 23.17
CA PRO A 74 24.40 -2.93 23.03
C PRO A 74 23.12 -3.47 22.39
N TYR A 75 22.02 -3.45 23.14
CA TYR A 75 20.70 -3.92 22.72
C TYR A 75 19.98 -2.95 21.77
N GLU A 76 20.50 -1.73 21.60
CA GLU A 76 19.92 -0.69 20.74
C GLU A 76 19.69 -1.19 19.30
N GLY A 77 20.58 -2.04 18.78
CA GLY A 77 20.42 -2.65 17.46
C GLY A 77 19.18 -3.54 17.34
N THR A 78 18.73 -4.16 18.43
CA THR A 78 17.51 -4.98 18.44
C THR A 78 16.22 -4.15 18.46
N LEU A 79 16.27 -2.90 18.91
CA LEU A 79 15.12 -1.99 18.88
C LEU A 79 14.80 -1.50 17.45
N LEU A 80 15.78 -1.57 16.54
CA LEU A 80 15.58 -1.24 15.13
C LEU A 80 14.81 -2.35 14.38
N LEU A 81 14.80 -3.59 14.90
CA LEU A 81 14.16 -4.71 14.21
C LEU A 81 12.65 -4.52 14.00
N PRO A 82 11.87 -4.17 15.05
CA PRO A 82 10.45 -3.89 14.88
C PRO A 82 10.19 -2.83 13.82
N ILE A 83 11.00 -1.76 13.81
CA ILE A 83 10.88 -0.67 12.83
C ILE A 83 11.11 -1.21 11.41
N VAL A 84 12.21 -1.93 11.17
CA VAL A 84 12.50 -2.51 9.85
C VAL A 84 11.37 -3.44 9.39
N PHE A 85 10.85 -4.26 10.29
CA PHE A 85 9.85 -5.27 9.96
C PHE A 85 8.49 -4.65 9.62
N TYR A 86 8.05 -3.65 10.40
CA TYR A 86 6.75 -3.00 10.18
C TYR A 86 6.79 -1.94 9.07
N LEU A 87 7.92 -1.26 8.86
CA LEU A 87 7.99 -0.10 7.97
C LEU A 87 8.73 -0.36 6.65
N LEU A 88 9.78 -1.18 6.64
CA LEU A 88 10.67 -1.33 5.48
C LEU A 88 10.42 -2.61 4.66
N ILE A 89 10.04 -3.71 5.30
CA ILE A 89 9.92 -5.02 4.62
C ILE A 89 8.69 -5.10 3.68
N GLY A 90 7.69 -4.23 3.86
CA GLY A 90 6.52 -4.14 2.96
C GLY A 90 5.59 -5.36 3.00
N LEU A 91 5.64 -6.16 4.07
CA LEU A 91 4.70 -7.25 4.31
C LEU A 91 3.32 -6.69 4.71
N PRO A 92 2.22 -7.42 4.44
CA PRO A 92 0.92 -7.09 5.02
C PRO A 92 1.02 -7.13 6.55
N TRP A 93 0.33 -6.23 7.25
CA TRP A 93 0.60 -6.00 8.67
C TRP A 93 0.44 -7.26 9.52
N TRP A 94 -0.50 -8.16 9.17
CA TRP A 94 -0.73 -9.41 9.91
C TRP A 94 0.49 -10.33 9.90
N TRP A 95 1.19 -10.45 8.77
CA TRP A 95 2.40 -11.26 8.66
C TRP A 95 3.57 -10.61 9.41
N ALA A 96 3.71 -9.28 9.28
CA ALA A 96 4.74 -8.54 10.02
C ALA A 96 4.52 -8.63 11.54
N LEU A 97 3.27 -8.52 12.00
CA LEU A 97 2.87 -8.66 13.39
C LEU A 97 3.19 -10.05 13.92
N ALA A 98 2.83 -11.11 13.19
CA ALA A 98 3.10 -12.48 13.61
C ALA A 98 4.61 -12.75 13.77
N ALA A 99 5.44 -12.31 12.81
CA ALA A 99 6.88 -12.48 12.87
C ALA A 99 7.50 -11.72 14.05
N ASN A 100 7.09 -10.46 14.27
CA ASN A 100 7.60 -9.66 15.39
C ASN A 100 7.09 -10.15 16.74
N LEU A 101 5.85 -10.62 16.84
CA LEU A 101 5.31 -11.15 18.09
C LEU A 101 6.07 -12.40 18.52
N LEU A 102 6.43 -13.27 17.58
CA LEU A 102 7.27 -14.43 17.86
C LEU A 102 8.66 -14.02 18.39
N ALA A 103 9.31 -13.05 17.74
CA ALA A 103 10.59 -12.53 18.20
C ALA A 103 10.48 -11.83 19.58
N LEU A 104 9.40 -11.08 19.82
CA LEU A 104 9.11 -10.42 21.08
C LEU A 104 8.91 -11.44 22.21
N VAL A 105 8.08 -12.47 21.99
CA VAL A 105 7.86 -13.54 22.99
C VAL A 105 9.18 -14.25 23.30
N MET A 106 9.97 -14.59 22.28
CA MET A 106 11.28 -15.19 22.47
C MET A 106 12.20 -14.28 23.31
N PHE A 107 12.19 -12.97 23.06
CA PHE A 107 12.97 -12.00 23.83
C PHE A 107 12.50 -11.90 25.30
N LEU A 108 11.18 -11.77 25.51
CA LEU A 108 10.57 -11.66 26.83
C LEU A 108 10.78 -12.91 27.69
N VAL A 109 10.93 -14.09 27.08
CA VAL A 109 11.16 -15.35 27.79
C VAL A 109 12.65 -15.60 28.04
N LEU A 110 13.51 -15.41 27.03
CA LEU A 110 14.91 -15.83 27.12
C LEU A 110 15.79 -14.81 27.84
N VAL A 111 15.57 -13.50 27.66
CA VAL A 111 16.43 -12.47 28.27
C VAL A 111 16.38 -12.46 29.81
N PRO A 112 15.21 -12.59 30.47
CA PRO A 112 15.16 -12.68 31.93
C PRO A 112 15.89 -13.87 32.55
N LEU A 113 16.11 -14.94 31.78
CA LEU A 113 16.80 -16.14 32.25
C LEU A 113 18.31 -15.96 32.31
N VAL A 114 18.83 -15.01 31.54
CA VAL A 114 20.28 -14.81 31.35
C VAL A 114 20.76 -13.50 31.94
N GLN A 115 19.91 -12.47 32.00
CA GLN A 115 20.27 -11.15 32.52
C GLN A 115 20.13 -11.10 34.06
N PRO A 116 21.23 -10.99 34.82
CA PRO A 116 21.18 -10.98 36.29
C PRO A 116 20.72 -9.63 36.85
N ASP A 117 21.04 -8.53 36.16
CA ASP A 117 20.71 -7.18 36.59
C ASP A 117 19.23 -6.86 36.31
N ARG A 118 18.44 -6.73 37.38
CA ARG A 118 17.00 -6.46 37.33
C ARG A 118 16.68 -5.06 36.81
N LEU A 119 17.55 -4.08 37.06
CA LEU A 119 17.34 -2.72 36.59
C LEU A 119 17.52 -2.67 35.08
N VAL A 120 18.62 -3.21 34.57
CA VAL A 120 18.88 -3.31 33.12
C VAL A 120 17.80 -4.14 32.41
N LEU A 121 17.37 -5.26 33.03
CA LEU A 121 16.31 -6.09 32.50
C LEU A 121 14.99 -5.31 32.31
N SER A 122 14.57 -4.53 33.31
CA SER A 122 13.31 -3.78 33.22
C SER A 122 13.34 -2.71 32.13
N TYR A 123 14.48 -2.02 31.95
CA TYR A 123 14.68 -1.10 30.82
C TYR A 123 14.61 -1.82 29.47
N GLN A 124 15.30 -2.96 29.31
CA GLN A 124 15.31 -3.71 28.06
C GLN A 124 13.91 -4.20 27.65
N LEU A 125 13.16 -4.77 28.60
CA LEU A 125 11.81 -5.27 28.34
C LEU A 125 10.85 -4.12 28.01
N SER A 126 10.90 -3.02 28.76
CA SER A 126 10.02 -1.87 28.53
C SER A 126 10.26 -1.22 27.17
N TYR A 127 11.52 -0.99 26.77
CA TYR A 127 11.82 -0.45 25.44
C TYR A 127 11.45 -1.39 24.31
N MET A 128 11.66 -2.69 24.47
CA MET A 128 11.31 -3.67 23.42
C MET A 128 9.80 -3.77 23.21
N VAL A 129 9.02 -3.78 24.29
CA VAL A 129 7.55 -3.73 24.23
C VAL A 129 7.09 -2.43 23.59
N LEU A 130 7.63 -1.29 24.02
CA LEU A 130 7.27 0.01 23.48
C LEU A 130 7.59 0.12 21.99
N ALA A 131 8.77 -0.34 21.56
CA ALA A 131 9.16 -0.35 20.15
C ALA A 131 8.22 -1.20 19.29
N ASN A 132 7.76 -2.34 19.81
CA ASN A 132 6.78 -3.19 19.13
C ASN A 132 5.40 -2.53 19.03
N VAL A 133 4.93 -1.86 20.09
CA VAL A 133 3.65 -1.13 20.07
C VAL A 133 3.70 0.03 19.07
N ILE A 134 4.75 0.85 19.13
CA ILE A 134 4.94 1.98 18.21
C ILE A 134 5.07 1.45 16.77
N GLY A 135 5.89 0.42 16.56
CA GLY A 135 6.08 -0.19 15.25
C GLY A 135 4.80 -0.77 14.66
N ALA A 136 4.02 -1.51 15.46
CA ALA A 136 2.75 -2.08 15.04
C ALA A 136 1.72 -0.99 14.68
N CYS A 137 1.62 0.05 15.51
CA CYS A 137 0.76 1.20 15.25
C CYS A 137 1.17 1.93 13.96
N ALA A 138 2.48 2.18 13.77
CA ALA A 138 3.01 2.82 12.58
C ALA A 138 2.78 1.98 11.32
N GLY A 139 3.04 0.67 11.38
CA GLY A 139 2.79 -0.27 10.28
C GLY A 139 1.31 -0.33 9.89
N TYR A 140 0.42 -0.42 10.88
CA TYR A 140 -1.02 -0.37 10.66
C TYR A 140 -1.46 0.95 10.03
N ALA A 141 -0.99 2.08 10.54
CA ALA A 141 -1.32 3.40 10.01
C ALA A 141 -0.82 3.58 8.57
N LEU A 142 0.37 3.07 8.24
CA LEU A 142 0.93 3.12 6.89
C LEU A 142 0.11 2.28 5.92
N GLU A 143 -0.22 1.04 6.30
CA GLU A 143 -1.05 0.17 5.46
C GLU A 143 -2.45 0.76 5.27
N HIS A 144 -3.05 1.32 6.33
CA HIS A 144 -4.34 1.99 6.24
C HIS A 144 -4.29 3.19 5.30
N ARG A 145 -3.26 4.05 5.41
CA ARG A 145 -3.07 5.19 4.49
C ARG A 145 -2.88 4.76 3.05
N ALA A 146 -2.13 3.69 2.81
CA ALA A 146 -1.94 3.15 1.46
C ALA A 146 -3.27 2.69 0.84
N ARG A 147 -4.11 1.99 1.61
CA ARG A 147 -5.45 1.55 1.16
C ARG A 147 -6.38 2.73 0.90
N THR A 148 -6.42 3.71 1.79
CA THR A 148 -7.25 4.91 1.63
C THR A 148 -6.80 5.75 0.43
N ASN A 149 -5.49 5.92 0.23
CA ASN A 149 -4.96 6.63 -0.94
C ASN A 149 -5.33 5.93 -2.26
N PHE A 150 -5.32 4.59 -2.29
CA PHE A 150 -5.76 3.84 -3.46
C PHE A 150 -7.24 4.10 -3.78
N LEU A 151 -8.10 4.10 -2.76
CA LEU A 151 -9.54 4.40 -2.93
C LEU A 151 -9.77 5.85 -3.38
N ILE A 152 -9.12 6.82 -2.74
CA ILE A 152 -9.22 8.24 -3.09
C ILE A 152 -8.72 8.47 -4.53
N ALA A 153 -7.61 7.85 -4.91
CA ALA A 153 -7.08 7.95 -6.27
C ALA A 153 -8.07 7.38 -7.31
N GLY A 154 -8.77 6.29 -7.00
CA GLY A 154 -9.83 5.75 -7.85
C GLY A 154 -11.01 6.71 -8.01
N VAL A 155 -11.52 7.26 -6.91
CA VAL A 155 -12.64 8.23 -6.94
C VAL A 155 -12.24 9.52 -7.67
N LEU A 156 -11.02 10.01 -7.46
CA LEU A 156 -10.49 11.16 -8.20
C LEU A 156 -10.37 10.86 -9.70
N SER A 157 -9.98 9.64 -10.08
CA SER A 157 -9.96 9.23 -11.49
C SER A 157 -11.36 9.26 -12.08
N GLU A 158 -12.36 8.71 -11.39
CA GLU A 158 -13.75 8.69 -11.84
C GLU A 158 -14.36 10.10 -11.95
N LEU A 159 -14.09 10.97 -10.96
CA LEU A 159 -14.50 12.38 -10.99
C LEU A 159 -13.76 13.15 -12.09
N ALA A 160 -12.48 12.88 -12.35
CA ALA A 160 -11.74 13.50 -13.43
C ALA A 160 -12.20 12.99 -14.82
N GLU A 161 -12.82 11.82 -14.91
CA GLU A 161 -13.44 11.31 -16.13
C GLU A 161 -14.78 11.97 -16.47
N ARG A 162 -15.38 12.73 -15.54
CA ARG A 162 -16.63 13.48 -15.73
C ARG A 162 -16.39 14.96 -15.50
N ASP A 163 -16.53 15.77 -16.54
CA ASP A 163 -16.36 17.22 -16.42
C ASP A 163 -17.43 17.81 -15.48
N GLY A 164 -17.00 18.36 -14.35
CA GLY A 164 -17.88 18.78 -13.24
C GLY A 164 -18.83 19.92 -13.58
N LEU A 165 -18.65 20.57 -14.74
CA LEU A 165 -19.52 21.65 -15.22
C LEU A 165 -20.67 21.15 -16.12
N THR A 166 -20.53 19.98 -16.75
CA THR A 166 -21.45 19.53 -17.82
C THR A 166 -21.92 18.07 -17.65
N GLY A 167 -21.25 17.27 -16.83
CA GLY A 167 -21.54 15.83 -16.69
C GLY A 167 -21.11 14.98 -17.89
N ILE A 168 -20.44 15.61 -18.87
CA ILE A 168 -19.95 14.98 -20.10
C ILE A 168 -18.57 14.34 -19.81
N HIS A 169 -18.24 13.25 -20.51
CA HIS A 169 -16.94 12.62 -20.38
C HIS A 169 -15.79 13.58 -20.70
N ASN A 170 -14.76 13.60 -19.84
CA ASN A 170 -13.54 14.35 -20.07
C ASN A 170 -12.92 13.95 -21.42
N ARG A 171 -12.34 14.91 -22.15
CA ARG A 171 -11.64 14.75 -23.43
C ARG A 171 -10.67 13.56 -23.45
N ARG A 172 -10.08 13.21 -22.31
CA ARG A 172 -9.22 12.01 -22.16
C ARG A 172 -10.01 10.69 -22.29
N SER A 173 -11.12 10.54 -21.56
CA SER A 173 -11.98 9.35 -21.64
C SER A 173 -12.62 9.20 -23.02
N PHE A 174 -12.97 10.33 -23.65
CA PHE A 174 -13.42 10.36 -25.04
C PHE A 174 -12.36 9.81 -26.01
N ASN A 175 -11.11 10.29 -25.93
CA ASN A 175 -10.02 9.83 -26.79
C ASN A 175 -9.71 8.34 -26.60
N GLU A 176 -9.75 7.84 -25.36
CA GLU A 176 -9.52 6.42 -25.08
C GLU A 176 -10.64 5.53 -25.64
N HIS A 177 -11.90 5.94 -25.52
CA HIS A 177 -13.02 5.24 -26.14
C HIS A 177 -12.97 5.31 -27.67
N LEU A 178 -12.60 6.46 -28.25
CA LEU A 178 -12.42 6.62 -29.70
C LEU A 178 -11.35 5.67 -30.23
N GLN A 179 -10.19 5.56 -29.56
CA GLN A 179 -9.14 4.62 -29.96
C GLN A 179 -9.60 3.16 -29.90
N ARG A 180 -10.34 2.78 -28.85
CA ARG A 180 -10.87 1.43 -28.72
C ARG A 180 -11.88 1.11 -29.81
N ALA A 181 -12.83 2.00 -30.07
CA ALA A 181 -13.84 1.85 -31.12
C ALA A 181 -13.20 1.80 -32.52
N TRP A 182 -12.23 2.67 -32.80
CA TRP A 182 -11.48 2.66 -34.08
C TRP A 182 -10.76 1.35 -34.30
N ALA A 183 -10.03 0.86 -33.29
CA ALA A 183 -9.31 -0.41 -33.39
C ALA A 183 -10.26 -1.61 -33.59
N GLN A 184 -11.46 -1.55 -33.04
CA GLN A 184 -12.48 -2.58 -33.21
C GLN A 184 -13.11 -2.54 -34.61
N ALA A 185 -13.55 -1.37 -35.06
CA ALA A 185 -14.10 -1.18 -36.40
C ALA A 185 -13.10 -1.58 -37.50
N PHE A 186 -11.81 -1.25 -37.32
CA PHE A 186 -10.77 -1.68 -38.27
C PHE A 186 -10.62 -3.20 -38.34
N ARG A 187 -10.81 -3.93 -37.23
CA ARG A 187 -10.75 -5.40 -37.19
C ARG A 187 -12.00 -6.05 -37.78
N GLU A 188 -13.16 -5.44 -37.58
CA GLU A 188 -14.47 -5.98 -37.99
C GLU A 188 -14.88 -5.49 -39.40
N GLY A 189 -14.08 -4.63 -40.03
CA GLY A 189 -14.41 -4.00 -41.32
C GLY A 189 -15.52 -2.96 -41.22
N GLY A 190 -15.85 -2.53 -39.99
CA GLY A 190 -16.88 -1.53 -39.69
C GLY A 190 -16.36 -0.10 -39.87
N SER A 191 -17.26 0.88 -39.73
CA SER A 191 -16.93 2.31 -39.74
C SER A 191 -17.06 2.91 -38.33
N VAL A 192 -16.50 4.09 -38.09
CA VAL A 192 -16.72 4.85 -36.84
C VAL A 192 -17.22 6.23 -37.22
N GLY A 193 -18.40 6.61 -36.73
CA GLY A 193 -18.96 7.94 -36.93
C GLY A 193 -18.52 8.89 -35.81
N LEU A 194 -18.06 10.08 -36.18
CA LEU A 194 -17.72 11.15 -35.24
C LEU A 194 -18.61 12.36 -35.52
N ALA A 195 -19.43 12.76 -34.55
CA ALA A 195 -20.22 13.97 -34.62
C ALA A 195 -19.59 15.04 -33.72
N LEU A 196 -19.16 16.16 -34.31
CA LEU A 196 -18.75 17.35 -33.58
C LEU A 196 -19.96 18.28 -33.49
N ILE A 197 -20.51 18.44 -32.28
CA ILE A 197 -21.67 19.27 -32.00
C ILE A 197 -21.16 20.55 -31.33
N ASP A 198 -21.31 21.68 -32.00
CA ASP A 198 -21.05 23.00 -31.41
C ASP A 198 -22.26 23.41 -30.57
N VAL A 199 -22.08 23.56 -29.27
CA VAL A 199 -23.17 23.95 -28.37
C VAL A 199 -23.10 25.45 -28.16
N ASP A 200 -23.76 26.18 -29.05
CA ASP A 200 -23.91 27.63 -28.90
C ASP A 200 -24.75 27.95 -27.64
N HIS A 201 -24.22 28.86 -26.80
CA HIS A 201 -24.84 29.46 -25.59
C HIS A 201 -24.62 28.83 -24.20
N PHE A 202 -23.53 28.11 -23.95
CA PHE A 202 -23.02 28.01 -22.57
C PHE A 202 -22.42 29.36 -22.13
N LYS A 203 -23.22 30.17 -21.43
CA LYS A 203 -22.90 31.44 -20.75
C LYS A 203 -21.55 32.13 -21.06
N HIS A 204 -21.63 33.31 -21.69
CA HIS A 204 -20.68 34.44 -21.58
C HIS A 204 -19.19 34.06 -21.45
N GLY A 205 -18.61 33.48 -22.52
CA GLY A 205 -17.17 33.58 -22.77
C GLY A 205 -16.43 32.38 -23.36
N GLY A 206 -17.06 31.22 -23.58
CA GLY A 206 -16.38 30.03 -24.11
C GLY A 206 -17.12 29.35 -25.26
N ARG A 207 -16.40 28.94 -26.31
CA ARG A 207 -16.87 28.02 -27.35
C ARG A 207 -16.51 26.60 -26.90
N ASP A 208 -17.48 25.87 -26.37
CA ASP A 208 -17.31 24.46 -26.00
C ASP A 208 -17.95 23.57 -27.07
N CYS A 209 -17.13 22.79 -27.77
CA CYS A 209 -17.59 21.81 -28.74
C CYS A 209 -17.67 20.42 -28.09
N VAL A 210 -18.81 19.74 -28.23
CA VAL A 210 -19.04 18.38 -27.73
C VAL A 210 -18.80 17.38 -28.86
N VAL A 211 -18.00 16.36 -28.61
CA VAL A 211 -17.75 15.28 -29.60
C VAL A 211 -18.52 14.03 -29.19
N VAL A 212 -19.35 13.49 -30.08
CA VAL A 212 -20.15 12.27 -29.86
C VAL A 212 -19.68 11.18 -30.83
N LEU A 213 -19.45 9.99 -30.30
CA LEU A 213 -19.16 8.78 -31.08
C LEU A 213 -20.48 8.12 -31.49
N LEU A 214 -20.71 8.01 -32.79
CA LEU A 214 -21.85 7.30 -33.36
C LEU A 214 -21.37 5.90 -33.76
N ASN A 215 -21.93 4.87 -33.12
CA ASN A 215 -21.70 3.48 -33.51
C ASN A 215 -22.60 3.16 -34.72
N PRO A 216 -22.06 2.75 -35.89
CA PRO A 216 -22.87 2.56 -37.09
C PRO A 216 -23.80 1.34 -37.05
N ASP A 217 -23.63 0.42 -36.08
CA ASP A 217 -24.38 -0.85 -36.01
C ASP A 217 -25.56 -0.85 -35.03
N MET A 218 -25.95 0.30 -34.49
CA MET A 218 -27.21 0.44 -33.74
C MET A 218 -28.28 1.01 -34.68
N GLU A 219 -29.14 0.14 -35.19
CA GLU A 219 -30.44 0.50 -35.78
C GLU A 219 -31.16 1.54 -34.90
N GLU A 220 -31.45 2.69 -35.49
CA GLU A 220 -32.36 3.75 -35.03
C GLU A 220 -32.45 3.98 -33.50
N LEU A 221 -31.51 4.74 -32.94
CA LEU A 221 -31.88 5.64 -31.84
C LEU A 221 -32.40 6.94 -32.45
N SER A 222 -33.71 6.98 -32.68
CA SER A 222 -34.45 8.19 -33.00
C SER A 222 -34.22 9.22 -31.88
N PHE A 223 -33.35 10.21 -32.12
CA PHE A 223 -33.29 11.39 -31.28
C PHE A 223 -34.58 12.19 -31.52
N PRO A 224 -35.44 12.42 -30.51
CA PRO A 224 -36.62 13.25 -30.70
C PRO A 224 -36.16 14.66 -31.07
N THR A 225 -36.53 15.06 -32.28
CA THR A 225 -36.28 16.38 -32.87
C THR A 225 -36.81 17.46 -31.94
N GLY A 226 -35.92 18.15 -31.22
CA GLY A 226 -35.92 19.57 -30.80
C GLY A 226 -37.20 20.30 -30.32
N ARG A 227 -38.37 19.67 -30.21
CA ARG A 227 -39.64 20.32 -29.85
C ARG A 227 -40.45 19.60 -28.77
N GLU A 228 -40.13 18.35 -28.42
CA GLU A 228 -40.90 17.59 -27.42
C GLU A 228 -40.22 17.47 -26.05
N ALA A 229 -38.93 17.81 -25.92
CA ALA A 229 -38.22 17.80 -24.63
C ALA A 229 -38.68 18.93 -23.66
N LEU A 230 -39.54 19.85 -24.11
CA LEU A 230 -40.10 20.94 -23.29
C LEU A 230 -41.46 20.60 -22.63
N ALA A 231 -41.98 19.37 -22.78
CA ALA A 231 -43.31 19.01 -22.28
C ALA A 231 -43.36 17.85 -21.27
N ALA A 232 -42.25 17.53 -20.59
CA ALA A 232 -42.30 16.63 -19.43
C ALA A 232 -42.71 17.44 -18.17
N PRO A 233 -43.77 17.03 -17.42
CA PRO A 233 -44.21 17.76 -16.25
C PRO A 233 -43.12 17.73 -15.17
N ALA A 234 -42.85 18.90 -14.60
CA ALA A 234 -41.92 19.08 -13.51
C ALA A 234 -42.20 18.08 -12.38
N ALA A 235 -41.23 17.21 -12.10
CA ALA A 235 -41.26 16.39 -10.89
C ALA A 235 -41.35 17.32 -9.65
N PRO A 236 -42.23 17.03 -8.68
CA PRO A 236 -42.44 17.92 -7.55
C PRO A 236 -41.19 17.94 -6.67
N ARG A 237 -40.68 19.15 -6.42
CA ARG A 237 -39.62 19.41 -5.44
C ARG A 237 -40.10 18.97 -4.05
N PRO A 238 -39.27 18.28 -3.23
CA PRO A 238 -39.57 18.15 -1.82
C PRO A 238 -39.54 19.55 -1.18
N GLY A 239 -40.67 19.92 -0.58
CA GLY A 239 -40.90 21.25 -0.02
C GLY A 239 -39.91 21.60 1.08
N GLY A 240 -39.04 22.56 0.80
CA GLY A 240 -38.33 23.33 1.82
C GLY A 240 -39.29 24.34 2.44
N GLY A 241 -39.81 24.03 3.63
CA GLY A 241 -40.50 24.99 4.48
C GLY A 241 -39.53 26.05 4.97
N SER A 242 -39.65 27.28 4.45
CA SER A 242 -39.13 28.49 5.10
C SER A 242 -40.31 29.28 5.64
N ALA A 243 -40.53 29.20 6.95
CA ALA A 243 -41.35 30.16 7.67
C ALA A 243 -40.43 31.26 8.22
N ARG A 244 -40.73 32.48 7.79
CA ARG A 244 -40.04 33.74 8.03
C ARG A 244 -40.39 34.29 9.43
N LYS A 245 -39.37 34.84 10.09
CA LYS A 245 -39.35 35.91 11.10
C LYS A 245 -40.70 36.41 11.65
N ARG A 246 -40.85 36.33 12.97
CA ARG A 246 -41.04 37.52 13.84
C ARG A 246 -40.15 37.37 15.07
#